data_AF-A0A7S2FV84-F1
#
_entry.id   AF-A0A7S2FV84-F1
#
_cell.length_a   1.000
_cell.length_b   1.000
_cell.length_c   1.000
_cell.angle_alpha   90.00
_cell.angle_beta   90.00
_cell.angle_gamma   90.00
#
_symmetry.space_group_name_H-M   'P 1'
#
loop_
_entity.id
_entity.type
_entity.pdbx_description
1 polymer ?
#
loop_
_entity_poly.entity_id
_entity_poly.type
_entity_poly.pdbx_seq_one_letter_code
_entity_poly.pdbx_strand_id
1 'polypeptide(L)'
;GEPLRPVQGPATDIVFMYSTADGEGLTSAFPNQVGRFTVRARDRLFRAVPCTPEPFHVVIRGRQTVTTTVTPNKDGSIGIEYSIAVCGTYKIHIRGGKKGTHIFGSPYTLTVKA
;
A
#
# COMPACT_ATOMS: atom_id res chain seq x y z
N GLY A 1 28.53 -18.28 7.24
CA GLY A 1 27.34 -17.52 6.84
C GLY A 1 27.30 -17.51 5.34
N GLU A 2 26.21 -17.96 4.73
CA GLU A 2 26.09 -17.91 3.27
C GLU A 2 26.09 -16.45 2.80
N PRO A 3 26.82 -16.12 1.71
CA PRO A 3 26.80 -14.78 1.16
C PRO A 3 25.39 -14.46 0.63
N LEU A 4 24.89 -13.26 0.94
CA LEU A 4 23.63 -12.76 0.42
C LEU A 4 23.69 -12.82 -1.11
N ARG A 5 22.88 -13.70 -1.71
CA ARG A 5 22.79 -13.79 -3.17
C ARG A 5 22.37 -12.42 -3.70
N PRO A 6 23.08 -11.83 -4.68
CA PRO A 6 22.63 -10.61 -5.30
C PRO A 6 21.22 -10.83 -5.83
N VAL A 7 20.30 -9.90 -5.57
CA VAL A 7 18.95 -9.93 -6.16
C VAL A 7 19.11 -9.80 -7.68
N GLN A 8 19.08 -10.93 -8.38
CA GLN A 8 19.21 -11.02 -9.82
C GLN A 8 17.86 -10.69 -10.47
N GLY A 9 17.83 -9.60 -11.25
CA GLY A 9 16.68 -9.14 -12.04
C GLY A 9 16.97 -7.79 -12.70
N PRO A 10 16.33 -7.44 -13.84
CA PRO A 10 16.41 -6.12 -14.43
C PRO A 10 16.15 -5.01 -13.39
N ALA A 11 16.76 -3.84 -13.62
CA ALA A 11 16.59 -2.67 -12.75
C ALA A 11 15.15 -2.09 -12.75
N THR A 12 14.21 -2.75 -13.40
CA THR A 12 12.79 -2.38 -13.51
C THR A 12 11.87 -3.31 -12.72
N ASP A 13 12.39 -4.40 -12.14
CA ASP A 13 11.57 -5.28 -11.31
C ASP A 13 11.11 -4.58 -10.03
N ILE A 14 9.83 -4.75 -9.70
CA ILE A 14 9.26 -4.22 -8.46
C ILE A 14 9.79 -5.05 -7.29
N VAL A 15 10.44 -4.39 -6.35
CA VAL A 15 10.83 -4.95 -5.06
C VAL A 15 9.82 -4.49 -4.01
N PHE A 16 8.83 -5.34 -3.74
CA PHE A 16 7.70 -4.99 -2.87
C PHE A 16 8.12 -4.43 -1.51
N MET A 17 9.11 -5.03 -0.85
CA MET A 17 9.59 -4.55 0.46
C MET A 17 10.26 -3.17 0.44
N TYR A 18 10.67 -2.69 -0.73
CA TYR A 18 11.21 -1.34 -0.93
C TYR A 18 10.14 -0.35 -1.40
N SER A 19 9.01 -0.84 -1.90
CA SER A 19 7.85 -0.01 -2.22
C SER A 19 7.32 0.71 -0.99
N THR A 20 6.73 1.89 -1.20
CA THR A 20 6.28 2.79 -0.12
C THR A 20 4.83 3.19 -0.32
N ALA A 21 4.18 3.64 0.73
CA ALA A 21 2.90 4.32 0.66
C ALA A 21 2.93 5.63 1.44
N ASP A 22 2.19 6.63 0.97
CA ASP A 22 2.08 7.94 1.60
C ASP A 22 0.70 8.55 1.41
N GLY A 23 0.30 9.41 2.34
CA GLY A 23 -1.01 10.06 2.39
C GLY A 23 -1.66 9.96 3.76
N GLU A 24 -2.45 10.96 4.13
CA GLU A 24 -3.08 11.05 5.46
C GLU A 24 -4.01 9.86 5.74
N GLY A 25 -4.66 9.33 4.70
CA GLY A 25 -5.52 8.15 4.77
C GLY A 25 -4.81 6.86 5.17
N LEU A 26 -3.48 6.85 5.38
CA LEU A 26 -2.79 5.73 6.02
C LEU A 26 -2.91 5.72 7.54
N THR A 27 -3.16 6.88 8.16
CA THR A 27 -3.06 7.06 9.63
C THR A 27 -4.29 7.70 10.26
N SER A 28 -5.01 8.57 9.53
CA SER A 28 -6.21 9.23 10.02
C SER A 28 -7.33 9.24 8.98
N ALA A 29 -8.57 9.07 9.43
CA ALA A 29 -9.76 9.27 8.61
C ALA A 29 -10.95 9.70 9.49
N PHE A 30 -11.99 10.23 8.84
CA PHE A 30 -13.25 10.59 9.47
C PHE A 30 -14.38 9.67 8.97
N PRO A 31 -15.37 9.35 9.82
CA PRO A 31 -16.51 8.54 9.43
C PRO A 31 -17.21 9.07 8.18
N ASN A 32 -17.51 8.16 7.24
CA ASN A 32 -18.21 8.44 5.98
C ASN A 32 -17.52 9.45 5.04
N GLN A 33 -16.26 9.80 5.31
CA GLN A 33 -15.43 10.60 4.41
C GLN A 33 -14.48 9.70 3.61
N VAL A 34 -14.09 10.17 2.42
CA VAL A 34 -13.17 9.44 1.55
C VAL A 34 -11.74 9.58 2.09
N GLY A 35 -11.17 8.47 2.56
CA GLY A 35 -9.75 8.35 2.88
C GLY A 35 -8.93 8.08 1.62
N ARG A 36 -7.76 8.72 1.51
CA ARG A 36 -6.87 8.63 0.35
C ARG A 36 -5.43 8.38 0.74
N PHE A 37 -4.76 7.52 -0.02
CA PHE A 37 -3.31 7.39 -0.01
C PHE A 37 -2.80 6.85 -1.35
N THR A 38 -1.50 6.96 -1.58
CA THR A 38 -0.82 6.55 -2.80
C THR A 38 0.22 5.49 -2.48
N VAL A 39 0.32 4.46 -3.32
CA VAL A 39 1.39 3.44 -3.26
C VAL A 39 2.35 3.67 -4.43
N ARG A 40 3.65 3.65 -4.14
CA ARG A 40 4.72 3.82 -5.12
C ARG A 40 5.59 2.57 -5.18
N ALA A 41 5.59 1.90 -6.33
CA ALA A 41 6.46 0.76 -6.59
C ALA A 41 7.92 1.20 -6.70
N ARG A 42 8.83 0.41 -6.13
CA ARG A 42 10.27 0.69 -6.17
C ARG A 42 11.06 -0.47 -6.73
N ASP A 43 12.13 -0.18 -7.45
CA ASP A 43 13.12 -1.18 -7.87
C ASP A 43 14.14 -1.49 -6.74
N ARG A 44 15.11 -2.36 -7.04
CA ARG A 44 16.20 -2.70 -6.11
C ARG A 44 17.13 -1.53 -5.75
N LEU A 45 17.07 -0.43 -6.51
CA LEU A 45 17.83 0.81 -6.29
C LEU A 45 16.97 1.89 -5.63
N PHE A 46 15.79 1.53 -5.09
CA PHE A 46 14.81 2.43 -4.45
C PHE A 46 14.23 3.51 -5.39
N ARG A 47 14.38 3.35 -6.70
CA ARG A 47 13.82 4.30 -7.68
C ARG A 47 12.37 3.95 -7.96
N ALA A 48 11.54 4.98 -8.16
CA ALA A 48 10.15 4.78 -8.56
C ALA A 48 10.10 4.12 -9.94
N VAL A 49 9.30 3.07 -10.05
CA VAL A 49 9.03 2.40 -11.32
C VAL A 49 7.52 2.42 -11.60
N PRO A 50 7.11 2.63 -12.86
CA PRO A 50 5.71 2.60 -13.21
C PRO A 50 5.13 1.22 -12.95
N CYS A 51 3.90 1.20 -12.44
CA CYS A 51 3.28 0.00 -11.92
C CYS A 51 1.83 -0.06 -12.40
N THR A 52 1.38 -1.23 -12.85
CA THR A 52 -0.05 -1.46 -13.08
C THR A 52 -0.78 -1.53 -11.73
N PRO A 53 -2.12 -1.43 -11.66
CA PRO A 53 -2.87 -1.58 -10.40
C PRO A 53 -2.78 -2.95 -9.74
N GLU A 54 -2.52 -4.00 -10.52
CA GLU A 54 -2.65 -5.40 -10.13
C GLU A 54 -1.54 -6.03 -9.26
N PRO A 55 -0.32 -5.49 -9.11
CA PRO A 55 0.71 -6.17 -8.33
C PRO A 55 0.54 -5.95 -6.83
N PHE A 56 -0.24 -4.95 -6.39
CA PHE A 56 -0.50 -4.70 -4.98
C PHE A 56 -1.87 -5.21 -4.55
N HIS A 57 -1.89 -5.89 -3.40
CA HIS A 57 -3.10 -6.29 -2.72
C HIS A 57 -3.25 -5.44 -1.46
N VAL A 58 -4.31 -4.63 -1.42
CA VAL A 58 -4.66 -3.74 -0.31
C VAL A 58 -5.86 -4.29 0.45
N VAL A 59 -5.73 -4.45 1.77
CA VAL A 59 -6.82 -4.89 2.65
C VAL A 59 -6.81 -4.05 3.91
N ILE A 60 -7.96 -3.46 4.23
CA ILE A 60 -8.16 -2.73 5.49
C ILE A 60 -8.94 -3.65 6.44
N ARG A 61 -8.32 -4.01 7.56
CA ARG A 61 -8.91 -4.89 8.58
C ARG A 61 -9.24 -4.10 9.83
N GLY A 62 -10.40 -4.35 10.41
CA GLY A 62 -10.80 -3.71 11.65
C GLY A 62 -12.25 -4.00 11.97
N ARG A 63 -12.98 -3.00 12.48
CA ARG A 63 -14.34 -3.15 13.00
C ARG A 63 -15.42 -3.27 11.92
N GLN A 64 -15.05 -3.10 10.66
CA GLN A 64 -15.92 -3.15 9.49
C GLN A 64 -15.16 -3.73 8.29
N THR A 65 -15.88 -4.44 7.41
CA THR A 65 -15.38 -4.79 6.08
C THR A 65 -15.33 -3.54 5.21
N VAL A 66 -14.15 -3.21 4.69
CA VAL A 66 -13.92 -1.99 3.91
C VAL A 66 -13.62 -2.34 2.46
N THR A 67 -14.37 -1.74 1.55
CA THR A 67 -14.09 -1.82 0.11
C THR A 67 -13.13 -0.70 -0.27
N THR A 68 -12.14 -1.01 -1.10
CA THR A 68 -11.17 -0.05 -1.62
C THR A 68 -11.31 0.10 -3.13
N THR A 69 -11.22 1.32 -3.63
CA THR A 69 -11.06 1.62 -5.05
C THR A 69 -9.59 1.83 -5.36
N VAL A 70 -9.11 1.26 -6.46
CA VAL A 70 -7.71 1.37 -6.91
C VAL A 70 -7.69 2.06 -8.26
N THR A 71 -6.95 3.15 -8.37
CA THR A 71 -6.87 3.98 -9.59
C THR A 71 -5.40 4.18 -9.98
N PRO A 72 -4.97 3.83 -11.21
CA PRO A 72 -3.63 4.16 -11.67
C PRO A 72 -3.48 5.67 -11.91
N ASN A 73 -2.34 6.23 -11.48
CA ASN A 73 -2.00 7.63 -11.71
C ASN A 73 -1.10 7.78 -12.94
N LYS A 74 -1.07 9.00 -13.51
CA LYS A 74 -0.25 9.32 -14.70
C LYS A 74 1.26 9.18 -14.46
N ASP A 75 1.71 9.28 -13.21
CA ASP A 75 3.11 9.16 -12.81
C ASP A 75 3.55 7.71 -12.55
N GLY A 76 2.66 6.74 -12.79
CA GLY A 76 2.92 5.30 -12.59
C GLY A 76 2.74 4.82 -11.16
N SER A 77 2.34 5.68 -10.23
CA SER A 77 1.87 5.28 -8.90
C SER A 77 0.41 4.81 -8.93
N ILE A 78 -0.08 4.25 -7.82
CA ILE A 78 -1.49 3.85 -7.68
C ILE A 78 -2.14 4.59 -6.52
N GLY A 79 -3.29 5.22 -6.77
CA GLY A 79 -4.13 5.83 -5.76
C GLY A 79 -5.10 4.81 -5.17
N ILE A 80 -5.26 4.86 -3.85
CA ILE A 80 -6.23 4.06 -3.10
C ILE A 80 -7.24 5.00 -2.45
N GLU A 81 -8.51 4.69 -2.64
CA GLU A 81 -9.64 5.36 -1.98
C GLU A 81 -10.46 4.36 -1.17
N TYR A 82 -10.97 4.79 -0.03
CA TYR A 82 -11.88 3.99 0.81
C TYR A 82 -12.81 4.90 1.61
N SER A 83 -13.88 4.32 2.18
CA SER A 83 -14.74 4.99 3.16
C SER A 83 -15.08 4.02 4.29
N ILE A 84 -15.06 4.52 5.54
CA ILE A 84 -15.33 3.74 6.75
C ILE A 84 -16.39 4.47 7.55
N ALA A 85 -17.44 3.78 7.98
CA ALA A 85 -18.53 4.37 8.76
C ALA A 85 -18.30 4.26 10.27
N VAL A 86 -17.53 3.26 10.71
CA VAL A 86 -17.38 2.93 12.13
C VAL A 86 -16.07 3.49 12.69
N CYS A 87 -16.16 4.32 13.74
CA CYS A 87 -14.98 4.79 14.47
C CYS A 87 -14.19 3.65 15.11
N GLY A 88 -12.87 3.78 15.10
CA GLY A 88 -11.98 2.80 15.72
C GLY A 88 -10.61 2.73 15.08
N THR A 89 -9.85 1.72 15.48
CA THR A 89 -8.53 1.44 14.92
C THR A 89 -8.63 0.34 13.87
N TYR A 90 -7.99 0.57 12.74
CA TYR A 90 -7.89 -0.34 11.60
C TYR A 90 -6.43 -0.58 11.25
N LYS A 91 -6.16 -1.70 10.58
CA LYS A 91 -4.85 -2.05 10.02
C LYS A 91 -4.95 -2.10 8.51
N ILE A 92 -4.13 -1.28 7.83
CA ILE A 92 -4.04 -1.27 6.37
C ILE A 92 -2.87 -2.16 5.98
N HIS A 93 -3.20 -3.30 5.36
CA HIS A 93 -2.24 -4.24 4.82
C HIS A 93 -2.04 -3.98 3.33
N ILE A 94 -0.81 -3.67 2.94
CA ILE A 94 -0.39 -3.50 1.55
C ILE A 94 0.73 -4.52 1.26
N ARG A 95 0.52 -5.38 0.27
CA ARG A 95 1.41 -6.50 -0.10
C ARG A 95 1.57 -6.64 -1.61
N GLY A 96 2.65 -7.27 -2.06
CA GLY A 96 2.75 -7.79 -3.43
C GLY A 96 1.88 -9.04 -3.60
N GLY A 97 0.67 -8.91 -4.15
CA GLY A 97 -0.30 -10.00 -4.24
C GLY A 97 -0.89 -10.47 -2.89
N LYS A 98 -1.84 -11.42 -2.94
CA LYS A 98 -2.68 -11.82 -1.78
C LYS A 98 -1.90 -12.42 -0.61
N LYS A 99 -0.87 -13.22 -0.91
CA LYS A 99 -0.03 -13.93 0.08
C LYS A 99 1.44 -13.49 0.05
N GLY A 100 1.77 -12.42 -0.67
CA GLY A 100 3.17 -12.01 -0.84
C GLY A 100 3.64 -11.01 0.20
N THR A 101 4.78 -10.41 -0.13
CA THR A 101 5.60 -9.59 0.77
C THR A 101 4.95 -8.24 1.07
N HIS A 102 5.02 -7.81 2.32
CA HIS A 102 4.60 -6.47 2.74
C HIS A 102 5.51 -5.40 2.12
N ILE A 103 4.91 -4.26 1.80
CA ILE A 103 5.69 -3.05 1.50
C ILE A 103 6.29 -2.45 2.76
N PHE A 104 7.22 -1.51 2.60
CA PHE A 104 7.77 -0.78 3.75
C PHE A 104 6.65 -0.09 4.56
N GLY A 105 6.71 -0.20 5.88
CA GLY A 105 5.72 0.36 6.82
C GLY A 105 4.40 -0.42 6.97
N SER A 106 4.13 -1.40 6.11
CA SER A 106 2.91 -2.21 6.17
C SER A 106 3.02 -3.32 7.22
N PRO A 107 2.01 -3.54 8.08
CA PRO A 107 0.71 -2.88 8.09
C PRO A 107 0.72 -1.51 8.79
N TYR A 108 0.01 -0.54 8.21
CA TYR A 108 -0.19 0.79 8.78
C TYR A 108 -1.32 0.78 9.81
N THR A 109 -1.24 1.64 10.82
CA THR A 109 -2.32 1.83 11.81
C THR A 109 -3.14 3.05 11.44
N LEU A 110 -4.40 2.84 11.10
CA LEU A 110 -5.37 3.89 10.78
C LEU A 110 -6.29 4.12 11.98
N THR A 111 -6.46 5.36 12.40
CA THR A 111 -7.45 5.77 13.39
C THR A 111 -8.60 6.51 12.71
N VAL A 112 -9.81 5.99 12.85
CA VAL A 112 -11.06 6.64 12.42
C VAL A 112 -11.71 7.29 13.63
N LYS A 113 -11.84 8.62 13.61
CA LYS A 113 -12.39 9.41 14.71
C LYS A 113 -13.33 10.50 14.19
N ALA A 114 -14.33 10.84 14.99
CA ALA A 114 -15.26 11.94 14.72
C ALA A 114 -14.63 13.30 15.07
#